data_AF-A0A6G7ZLF5-F1
#
_entry.id   AF-A0A6G7ZLF5-F1
#
_cell.length_a   1.000
_cell.length_b   1.000
_cell.length_c   1.000
_cell.angle_alpha   90.00
_cell.angle_beta   90.00
_cell.angle_gamma   90.00
#
_symmetry.space_group_name_H-M   'P 1'
#
loop_
_entity.id
_entity.type
_entity.pdbx_description
1 polymer ?
#
loop_
_entity_poly.entity_id
_entity_poly.type
_entity_poly.pdbx_seq_one_letter_code
_entity_poly.pdbx_strand_id
1 'polypeptide(L)'
;MNEDVLIAIAFATAVVMILGHVARVMRTNALQKTIREAIRSNSGLTAGLLDKIDEQQPSGNADDRTGLILVALGAALFGYAMIVGNAEDFREIAGIALFPIFVGAALLARFAYLARRSGQQ
;
A
#
# COMPACT_ATOMS: atom_id res chain seq x y z
N MET A 1 9.90 -26.38 8.12
CA MET A 1 9.71 -25.06 8.76
C MET A 1 9.47 -25.25 10.24
N ASN A 2 10.33 -24.71 11.10
CA ASN A 2 10.23 -24.84 12.56
C ASN A 2 9.04 -24.02 13.06
N GLU A 3 8.38 -24.48 14.13
CA GLU A 3 7.18 -23.85 14.71
C GLU A 3 7.41 -22.37 15.05
N ASP A 4 8.63 -22.04 15.47
CA ASP A 4 9.07 -20.66 15.77
C ASP A 4 9.00 -19.74 14.53
N VAL A 5 9.34 -20.25 13.34
CA VAL A 5 9.33 -19.48 12.09
C VAL A 5 7.90 -19.18 11.66
N LEU A 6 7.00 -20.16 11.79
CA LEU A 6 5.57 -19.98 11.52
C LEU A 6 4.95 -18.91 12.43
N ILE A 7 5.26 -18.95 13.73
CA ILE A 7 4.79 -17.97 14.71
C ILE A 7 5.32 -16.58 14.37
N ALA A 8 6.61 -16.46 14.02
CA ALA A 8 7.22 -15.19 13.64
C ALA A 8 6.57 -14.56 12.41
N ILE A 9 6.29 -15.36 11.36
CA ILE A 9 5.62 -14.89 10.14
C ILE A 9 4.18 -14.46 10.43
N ALA A 10 3.43 -15.27 11.19
CA ALA A 10 2.06 -14.96 11.57
C ALA A 10 1.98 -13.66 12.38
N PHE A 11 2.89 -13.48 13.33
CA PHE A 11 2.97 -12.28 14.15
C PHE A 11 3.32 -11.04 13.32
N ALA A 12 4.35 -11.12 12.46
CA ALA A 12 4.75 -10.01 11.59
C ALA A 12 3.60 -9.59 10.65
N THR A 13 2.89 -10.57 10.07
CA THR A 13 1.74 -10.32 9.19
C THR A 13 0.60 -9.63 9.95
N ALA A 14 0.28 -10.12 11.16
CA ALA A 14 -0.76 -9.53 12.00
C ALA A 14 -0.42 -8.08 12.38
N VAL A 15 0.83 -7.81 12.79
CA VAL A 15 1.28 -6.45 13.14
C VAL A 15 1.15 -5.51 11.95
N VAL A 16 1.62 -5.90 10.76
CA VAL A 16 1.52 -5.08 9.55
C VAL A 16 0.06 -4.80 9.17
N MET A 17 -0.81 -5.81 9.24
CA MET A 17 -2.24 -5.63 8.98
C MET A 17 -2.89 -4.66 9.98
N ILE A 18 -2.63 -4.84 11.28
CA ILE A 18 -3.18 -4.00 12.34
C ILE A 18 -2.72 -2.55 12.16
N LEU A 19 -1.42 -2.32 11.99
CA LEU A 19 -0.87 -0.98 11.81
C LEU A 19 -1.41 -0.30 10.55
N GLY A 20 -1.51 -1.04 9.44
CA GLY A 20 -2.11 -0.54 8.20
C GLY A 20 -3.58 -0.14 8.37
N HIS A 21 -4.35 -0.94 9.10
CA HIS A 21 -5.77 -0.65 9.39
C HIS A 21 -5.92 0.58 10.29
N VAL A 22 -5.14 0.65 11.36
CA VAL A 22 -5.15 1.79 12.30
C VAL A 22 -4.77 3.08 11.57
N ALA A 23 -3.72 3.07 10.76
CA ALA A 23 -3.30 4.23 9.98
C ALA A 23 -4.39 4.71 9.00
N ARG A 24 -5.10 3.78 8.36
CA ARG A 24 -6.25 4.11 7.48
C ARG A 24 -7.37 4.79 8.26
N VAL A 25 -7.78 4.21 9.41
CA VAL A 25 -8.83 4.77 10.25
C VAL A 25 -8.47 6.15 10.79
N MET A 26 -7.21 6.35 11.21
CA MET A 26 -6.73 7.65 11.67
C MET A 26 -6.80 8.72 10.58
N ARG A 27 -6.43 8.40 9.34
CA ARG A 27 -6.54 9.32 8.20
C ARG A 27 -7.98 9.72 7.92
N THR A 28 -8.90 8.76 7.93
CA THR A 28 -10.33 9.02 7.71
C THR A 28 -10.93 9.88 8.83
N ASN A 29 -10.57 9.61 10.09
CA ASN A 29 -11.03 10.39 11.24
C ASN A 29 -10.47 11.82 11.23
N ALA A 30 -9.20 12.00 10.85
CA ALA A 30 -8.59 13.32 10.74
C ALA A 30 -9.31 14.19 9.68
N LEU A 31 -9.61 13.62 8.51
CA LEU A 31 -10.35 14.32 7.45
C LEU A 31 -11.75 14.73 7.90
N GLN A 32 -12.50 13.82 8.54
CA GLN A 32 -13.84 14.13 9.03
C GLN A 32 -13.84 15.24 10.10
N LYS A 33 -12.82 15.27 10.97
CA LYS A 33 -12.68 16.31 11.98
C LYS A 33 -12.44 17.67 11.33
N THR A 34 -11.53 17.75 10.36
CA THR A 34 -11.24 19.00 9.62
C THR A 34 -12.47 19.52 8.86
N ILE A 35 -13.22 18.64 8.19
CA ILE A 35 -14.45 19.03 7.48
C ILE A 35 -15.50 19.54 8.47
N ARG A 36 -15.68 18.85 9.61
CA ARG A 36 -16.63 19.26 10.65
C ARG A 36 -16.27 20.62 11.25
N GLU A 37 -14.98 20.89 11.49
CA GLU A 37 -14.49 22.18 11.96
C GLU A 37 -14.72 23.29 10.92
N ALA A 38 -14.47 23.01 9.62
CA ALA A 38 -14.66 23.96 8.52
C ALA A 38 -16.14 24.33 8.27
N ILE A 39 -17.06 23.37 8.46
CA ILE A 39 -18.51 23.64 8.38
C ILE A 39 -18.98 24.48 9.58
N ARG A 40 -18.45 24.20 10.78
CA ARG A 40 -18.81 24.92 12.02
C ARG A 40 -18.40 26.40 12.02
N SER A 41 -17.34 26.76 11.31
CA SER A 41 -16.83 28.14 11.28
C SER A 41 -17.59 29.09 10.33
N ASN A 42 -18.66 28.62 9.66
CA ASN A 42 -19.51 29.41 8.75
C ASN A 42 -18.72 30.28 7.77
N SER A 43 -17.63 29.74 7.22
CA SER A 43 -16.93 30.41 6.13
C SER A 43 -17.74 30.19 4.85
N GLY A 44 -18.08 31.25 4.12
CA GLY A 44 -18.75 31.21 2.80
C GLY A 44 -17.94 30.50 1.69
N LEU A 45 -16.96 29.69 2.09
CA LEU A 45 -16.10 28.83 1.29
C LEU A 45 -16.68 27.43 1.11
N THR A 46 -17.87 27.14 1.67
CA THR A 46 -18.48 25.80 1.69
C THR A 46 -18.73 25.21 0.31
N ALA A 47 -19.01 26.01 -0.73
CA ALA A 47 -19.16 25.48 -2.09
C ALA A 47 -17.80 25.19 -2.75
N GLY A 48 -16.87 26.15 -2.73
CA GLY A 48 -15.56 25.99 -3.39
C GLY A 48 -14.59 25.04 -2.67
N LEU A 49 -14.72 24.86 -1.36
CA LEU A 49 -14.01 23.81 -0.62
C LEU A 49 -14.64 22.44 -0.82
N LEU A 50 -15.96 22.35 -0.98
CA LEU A 50 -16.63 21.08 -1.27
C LEU A 50 -16.28 20.57 -2.67
N ASP A 51 -16.26 21.45 -3.67
CA ASP A 51 -15.76 21.14 -5.02
C ASP A 51 -14.31 20.66 -4.96
N LYS A 52 -13.44 21.34 -4.21
CA LYS A 52 -12.05 20.91 -4.04
C LYS A 52 -11.89 19.63 -3.23
N ILE A 53 -12.81 19.29 -2.33
CA ILE A 53 -12.78 18.02 -1.58
C ILE A 53 -13.27 16.87 -2.45
N ASP A 54 -14.24 17.11 -3.34
CA ASP A 54 -14.69 16.14 -4.34
C ASP A 54 -13.59 15.90 -5.39
N GLU A 55 -12.90 16.97 -5.80
CA GLU A 55 -11.74 16.92 -6.71
C GLU A 55 -10.48 16.35 -6.02
N GLN A 56 -10.31 16.57 -4.71
CA GLN A 56 -9.31 15.92 -3.85
C GLN A 56 -9.76 14.56 -3.30
N GLN A 57 -10.78 13.94 -3.87
CA GLN A 57 -10.78 12.48 -3.93
C GLN A 57 -10.00 12.04 -5.18
N PRO A 58 -8.64 11.96 -5.15
CA PRO A 58 -8.00 10.99 -6.00
C PRO A 58 -8.41 9.63 -5.44
N SER A 59 -9.56 9.14 -5.88
CA SER A 59 -10.03 7.77 -5.73
C SER A 59 -9.07 6.74 -6.36
N GLY A 60 -7.94 7.19 -6.90
CA GLY A 60 -7.08 6.39 -7.76
C GLY A 60 -5.58 6.59 -7.63
N ASN A 61 -5.05 7.49 -6.80
CA ASN A 61 -3.62 7.45 -6.46
C ASN A 61 -3.41 6.29 -5.47
N ALA A 62 -3.58 5.07 -5.99
CA ALA A 62 -2.86 3.92 -5.47
C ALA A 62 -1.40 4.35 -5.48
N ASP A 63 -0.88 4.65 -4.30
CA ASP A 63 0.47 5.19 -4.12
C ASP A 63 1.45 4.25 -4.84
N ASP A 64 1.98 4.68 -6.00
CA ASP A 64 2.90 3.90 -6.85
C ASP A 64 4.05 3.33 -6.03
N ARG A 65 4.41 4.09 -4.99
CA ARG A 65 5.41 3.73 -3.98
C ARG A 65 5.10 2.38 -3.35
N THR A 66 3.84 2.08 -3.04
CA THR A 66 3.45 0.78 -2.46
C THR A 66 3.75 -0.35 -3.44
N GLY A 67 3.39 -0.20 -4.72
CA GLY A 67 3.72 -1.18 -5.75
C GLY A 67 5.23 -1.34 -5.94
N LEU A 68 5.96 -0.23 -5.97
CA LEU A 68 7.42 -0.20 -6.15
C LEU A 68 8.15 -0.81 -4.93
N ILE A 69 7.70 -0.53 -3.71
CA ILE A 69 8.24 -1.11 -2.47
C ILE A 69 8.04 -2.62 -2.45
N LEU A 70 6.87 -3.12 -2.88
CA LEU A 70 6.59 -4.56 -2.96
C LEU A 70 7.50 -5.27 -3.98
N VAL A 71 7.69 -4.68 -5.16
CA VAL A 71 8.65 -5.22 -6.14
C VAL A 71 10.07 -5.21 -5.59
N ALA A 72 10.51 -4.11 -4.95
CA ALA A 72 11.83 -4.00 -4.36
C ALA A 72 12.06 -5.00 -3.22
N LEU A 73 11.06 -5.21 -2.36
CA LEU A 73 11.12 -6.19 -1.27
C LEU A 73 11.25 -7.61 -1.81
N GLY A 74 10.45 -7.96 -2.81
CA GLY A 74 10.55 -9.27 -3.44
C GLY A 74 11.85 -9.48 -4.20
N ALA A 75 12.35 -8.46 -4.91
CA ALA A 75 13.67 -8.51 -5.54
C ALA A 75 14.80 -8.68 -4.51
N ALA A 76 14.70 -8.03 -3.35
CA ALA A 76 15.66 -8.18 -2.25
C ALA A 76 15.62 -9.59 -1.65
N LEU A 77 14.43 -10.16 -1.43
CA LEU A 77 14.27 -11.55 -0.96
C LEU A 77 14.82 -12.56 -1.97
N PHE A 78 14.57 -12.34 -3.25
CA PHE A 78 15.10 -13.19 -4.32
C PHE A 78 16.64 -13.10 -4.41
N GLY A 79 17.19 -11.88 -4.34
CA GLY A 79 18.63 -11.66 -4.29
C GLY A 79 19.29 -12.27 -3.06
N TYR A 80 18.63 -12.17 -1.90
CA TYR A 80 19.07 -12.83 -0.67
C TYR A 80 19.11 -14.35 -0.82
N ALA A 81 18.05 -14.94 -1.42
CA ALA A 81 18.02 -16.38 -1.71
C ALA A 81 19.21 -16.82 -2.57
N MET A 82 19.56 -16.04 -3.61
CA MET A 82 20.69 -16.34 -4.50
C MET A 82 22.06 -16.30 -3.81
N ILE A 83 22.22 -15.45 -2.78
CA ILE A 83 23.50 -15.25 -2.11
C ILE A 83 23.70 -16.25 -0.96
N VAL A 84 22.64 -16.53 -0.19
CA VAL A 84 22.74 -17.25 1.09
C VAL A 84 22.19 -18.68 1.00
N GLY A 85 21.25 -18.96 0.09
CA GLY A 85 20.51 -20.22 0.09
C GLY A 85 21.31 -21.41 -0.43
N ASN A 86 21.37 -22.48 0.37
CA ASN A 86 21.62 -23.82 -0.16
C ASN A 86 20.49 -24.20 -1.15
N ALA A 87 20.69 -25.23 -1.99
CA ALA A 87 19.74 -25.55 -3.08
C ALA A 87 18.28 -25.75 -2.62
N GLU A 88 18.06 -26.25 -1.40
CA GLU A 88 16.73 -26.40 -0.80
C GLU A 88 16.14 -25.06 -0.32
N ASP A 89 16.91 -24.26 0.43
CA ASP A 89 16.47 -22.96 0.95
C ASP A 89 16.20 -21.93 -0.15
N PHE A 90 16.95 -22.01 -1.27
CA PHE A 90 16.76 -21.14 -2.42
C PHE A 90 15.33 -21.25 -2.96
N ARG A 91 14.81 -22.47 -3.10
CA ARG A 91 13.50 -22.71 -3.72
C ARG A 91 12.36 -22.18 -2.85
N GLU A 92 12.49 -22.31 -1.53
CA GLU A 92 11.51 -21.81 -0.57
C GLU A 92 11.52 -20.27 -0.52
N ILE A 93 12.69 -19.65 -0.35
CA ILE A 93 12.81 -18.18 -0.26
C ILE A 93 12.45 -17.51 -1.60
N ALA A 94 12.88 -18.07 -2.73
CA ALA A 94 12.50 -17.56 -4.05
C ALA A 94 10.98 -17.68 -4.29
N GLY A 95 10.35 -18.76 -3.81
CA GLY A 95 8.90 -18.94 -3.84
C GLY A 95 8.17 -17.85 -3.06
N ILE A 96 8.63 -17.54 -1.85
CA ILE A 96 8.08 -16.48 -1.00
C ILE A 96 8.29 -15.11 -1.66
N ALA A 97 9.45 -14.87 -2.27
CA ALA A 97 9.80 -13.62 -2.94
C ALA A 97 8.90 -13.29 -4.14
N LEU A 98 8.38 -14.30 -4.84
CA LEU A 98 7.48 -14.08 -5.99
C LEU A 98 6.18 -13.38 -5.57
N PHE A 99 5.69 -13.61 -4.35
CA PHE A 99 4.45 -13.01 -3.88
C PHE A 99 4.50 -11.46 -3.87
N PRO A 100 5.43 -10.80 -3.16
CA PRO A 100 5.54 -9.35 -3.21
C PRO A 100 5.93 -8.82 -4.60
N ILE A 101 6.70 -9.56 -5.41
CA ILE A 101 6.99 -9.16 -6.81
C ILE A 101 5.70 -9.04 -7.62
N PHE A 102 4.89 -10.10 -7.65
CA PHE A 102 3.66 -10.12 -8.45
C PHE A 102 2.61 -9.14 -7.93
N VAL A 103 2.44 -9.02 -6.61
CA VAL A 103 1.51 -8.04 -6.02
C VAL A 103 1.96 -6.62 -6.34
N GLY A 104 3.25 -6.33 -6.20
CA GLY A 104 3.82 -5.02 -6.56
C GLY A 104 3.65 -4.70 -8.04
N ALA A 105 3.94 -5.67 -8.92
CA ALA A 105 3.76 -5.53 -10.36
C ALA A 105 2.29 -5.30 -10.75
N ALA A 106 1.34 -5.99 -10.11
CA ALA A 106 -0.09 -5.80 -10.34
C ALA A 106 -0.55 -4.39 -9.91
N LEU A 107 -0.06 -3.89 -8.78
CA LEU A 107 -0.35 -2.51 -8.34
C LEU A 107 0.22 -1.47 -9.30
N LEU A 108 1.46 -1.66 -9.77
CA LEU A 108 2.09 -0.79 -10.76
C LEU A 108 1.36 -0.86 -12.12
N ALA A 109 0.95 -2.04 -12.57
CA ALA A 109 0.18 -2.20 -13.79
C ALA A 109 -1.19 -1.53 -13.70
N ARG A 110 -1.89 -1.66 -12.56
CA ARG A 110 -3.12 -0.93 -12.27
C ARG A 110 -2.90 0.57 -12.33
N PHE A 111 -1.83 1.07 -11.71
CA PHE A 111 -1.51 2.50 -11.75
C PHE A 111 -1.25 2.97 -13.19
N ALA A 112 -0.37 2.28 -13.93
CA ALA A 112 -0.05 2.61 -15.32
C ALA A 112 -1.31 2.60 -16.21
N TYR A 113 -2.23 1.67 -15.99
CA TYR A 113 -3.51 1.62 -16.69
C TYR A 113 -4.40 2.82 -16.37
N LEU A 114 -4.51 3.20 -15.09
CA LEU A 114 -5.32 4.35 -14.67
C LEU A 114 -4.71 5.68 -15.14
N ALA A 115 -3.40 5.84 -15.06
CA ALA A 115 -2.67 7.02 -15.52
C ALA A 115 -2.84 7.24 -17.04
N ARG A 116 -2.88 6.17 -17.83
CA ARG A 116 -3.17 6.24 -19.27
C ARG A 116 -4.61 6.70 -19.57
N ARG A 117 -5.56 6.35 -18.70
CA ARG A 117 -6.97 6.70 -18.88
C ARG A 117 -7.28 8.14 -18.47
N SER A 118 -6.55 8.68 -17.49
CA SER A 118 -6.69 10.08 -17.06
C SER A 118 -6.05 11.09 -18.03
N GLY A 119 -5.12 10.66 -18.90
CA GLY A 119 -4.52 11.51 -19.94
C GLY A 119 -5.33 11.66 -21.23
N GLN A 120 -6.58 11.17 -21.27
CA GLN A 120 -7.49 11.27 -22.43
C GLN A 120 -8.69 12.21 -22.18
N GLN A 121 -8.67 13.00 -21.11
CA GLN A 121 -9.67 14.07 -20.86
C GLN A 121 -9.03 15.44 -21.09
#